data_AF-A0A7Y5CD26-F1
#
_entry.id   AF-A0A7Y5CD26-F1
#
_cell.length_a   1.000
_cell.length_b   1.000
_cell.length_c   1.000
_cell.angle_alpha   90.00
_cell.angle_beta   90.00
_cell.angle_gamma   90.00
#
_symmetry.space_group_name_H-M   'P 1'
#
loop_
_entity.id
_entity.type
_entity.pdbx_description
1 polymer ?
#
loop_
_entity_poly.entity_id
_entity_poly.type
_entity_poly.pdbx_seq_one_letter_code
_entity_poly.pdbx_strand_id
1 'polypeptide(L)' 'MSLTEIKTAIEALSERERCELNAWLQNFASDDWDRQMESDAKAGRMDALVREAEQAYRDDDCLPFP' A
#
# COMPACT_ATOMS: atom_id res chain seq x y z
N MET A 1 17.02 -19.71 -8.82
CA MET A 1 15.79 -19.04 -9.26
C MET A 1 16.10 -17.57 -9.43
N SER A 2 16.02 -17.10 -10.66
CA SER A 2 16.17 -15.71 -11.09
C SER A 2 14.82 -15.02 -11.08
N LEU A 3 14.83 -13.69 -11.06
CA LEU A 3 13.60 -12.89 -11.17
C LEU A 3 12.83 -13.19 -12.46
N THR A 4 13.55 -13.47 -13.55
CA THR A 4 12.95 -13.87 -14.82
C THR A 4 12.18 -15.17 -14.70
N GLU A 5 12.76 -16.19 -14.06
CA GLU A 5 12.09 -17.48 -13.84
C GLU A 5 10.83 -17.33 -12.98
N ILE A 6 10.85 -16.46 -11.96
CA ILE A 6 9.68 -16.18 -11.11
C ILE A 6 8.58 -15.50 -11.94
N LYS A 7 8.91 -14.50 -12.77
CA LYS A 7 7.93 -13.81 -13.62
C LYS A 7 7.26 -14.76 -14.60
N THR A 8 8.04 -15.61 -15.27
CA THR A 8 7.52 -16.63 -16.18
C THR A 8 6.61 -17.64 -15.45
N ALA A 9 6.97 -18.05 -14.23
CA ALA A 9 6.11 -18.91 -13.42
C ALA A 9 4.77 -18.24 -13.06
N ILE A 10 4.79 -16.95 -12.72
CA ILE A 10 3.58 -16.16 -12.44
C ILE A 10 2.69 -16.03 -13.68
N GLU A 11 3.28 -15.84 -14.86
CA GLU A 11 2.55 -15.77 -16.12
C GLU A 11 1.79 -17.07 -16.44
N ALA A 12 2.35 -18.21 -16.05
CA ALA A 12 1.76 -19.54 -16.26
C ALA A 12 0.63 -19.89 -15.27
N LEU A 13 0.40 -19.10 -14.22
CA LEU A 13 -0.63 -19.38 -13.22
C LEU A 13 -2.05 -19.20 -13.77
N SER A 14 -2.94 -20.10 -13.38
CA SER A 14 -4.39 -19.94 -13.55
C SER A 14 -4.92 -18.76 -12.72
N GLU A 15 -6.13 -18.28 -13.04
CA GLU A 15 -6.77 -17.18 -12.29
C GLU A 15 -6.87 -17.48 -10.80
N ARG A 16 -7.23 -18.71 -10.42
CA ARG A 16 -7.31 -19.13 -9.02
C ARG A 16 -5.97 -19.06 -8.32
N GLU A 17 -4.91 -19.57 -8.95
CA GLU A 17 -3.56 -19.55 -8.38
C GLU A 17 -3.00 -18.12 -8.30
N ARG A 18 -3.35 -17.24 -9.23
CA ARG A 18 -3.03 -15.81 -9.15
C ARG A 18 -3.72 -15.15 -7.97
N CYS A 19 -4.99 -15.47 -7.72
CA CYS A 19 -5.72 -14.97 -6.54
C CYS A 19 -5.09 -15.45 -5.23
N GLU A 20 -4.71 -16.73 -5.15
CA GLU A 20 -4.03 -17.31 -3.99
C GLU A 20 -2.65 -16.66 -3.75
N LEU A 21 -1.86 -16.49 -4.81
CA LEU A 21 -0.58 -15.79 -4.74
C LEU A 21 -0.75 -14.34 -4.29
N ASN A 22 -1.75 -13.64 -4.83
CA ASN A 22 -2.03 -12.26 -4.46
C ASN A 22 -2.45 -12.14 -2.98
N ALA A 23 -3.32 -13.02 -2.49
CA ALA A 23 -3.70 -13.04 -1.08
C ALA A 23 -2.50 -13.29 -0.15
N TRP A 24 -1.59 -14.19 -0.55
CA TRP A 24 -0.35 -14.43 0.20
C TRP A 24 0.60 -13.22 0.17
N LEU A 25 0.78 -12.59 -0.99
CA LEU A 25 1.62 -11.39 -1.14
C LEU A 25 1.08 -10.19 -0.37
N GLN A 26 -0.23 -10.02 -0.30
CA GLN A 26 -0.85 -8.95 0.47
C GLN A 26 -0.47 -9.05 1.95
N ASN A 27 -0.49 -10.24 2.54
CA ASN A 27 -0.06 -10.40 3.93
C ASN A 27 1.43 -10.04 4.14
N PHE A 28 2.28 -10.31 3.16
CA PHE A 28 3.71 -9.96 3.24
C PHE A 28 3.96 -8.46 3.03
N ALA A 29 3.27 -7.84 2.06
CA ALA A 29 3.43 -6.44 1.72
C ALA A 29 2.76 -5.49 2.72
N SER A 30 1.63 -5.91 3.33
CA SER A 30 0.93 -5.14 4.36
C SER A 30 1.83 -4.91 5.58
N ASP A 31 2.55 -5.93 6.05
CA ASP A 31 3.40 -5.79 7.24
C ASP A 31 4.61 -4.87 7.02
N ASP A 32 5.20 -4.89 5.83
CA ASP A 32 6.32 -4.01 5.48
C ASP A 32 5.86 -2.57 5.23
N TRP A 33 4.72 -2.42 4.57
CA TRP A 33 4.08 -1.13 4.35
C TRP A 33 3.66 -0.48 5.68
N ASP A 34 3.02 -1.22 6.58
CA ASP A 34 2.60 -0.72 7.89
C ASP A 34 3.80 -0.25 8.71
N ARG A 35 4.89 -1.02 8.69
CA ARG A 35 6.13 -0.66 9.39
C ARG A 35 6.79 0.58 8.80
N GLN A 36 6.79 0.71 7.48
CA GLN A 36 7.30 1.89 6.80
C GLN A 36 6.44 3.12 7.10
N MET A 37 5.12 2.99 7.03
CA MET A 37 4.17 4.05 7.36
C MET A 37 4.33 4.52 8.81
N GLU A 38 4.48 3.59 9.76
CA GLU A 38 4.72 3.93 11.16
C GLU A 38 6.06 4.68 11.35
N SER A 39 7.12 4.20 10.70
CA SER A 39 8.43 4.87 10.72
C SER A 39 8.36 6.28 10.13
N ASP A 40 7.67 6.45 9.00
CA ASP A 40 7.58 7.71 8.28
C ASP A 40 6.71 8.72 9.04
N ALA A 41 5.64 8.25 9.70
CA ALA A 41 4.84 9.03 10.63
C ALA A 41 5.69 9.50 11.83
N LYS A 42 6.46 8.61 12.47
CA LYS A 42 7.37 8.98 13.58
C LYS A 42 8.46 9.97 13.15
N ALA A 43 8.92 9.89 11.90
CA ALA A 43 9.90 10.80 11.33
C ALA A 43 9.30 12.15 10.88
N GLY A 44 7.99 12.37 11.03
CA GLY A 44 7.30 13.60 10.67
C GLY A 44 7.19 13.84 9.17
N ARG A 45 7.41 12.82 8.33
CA ARG A 45 7.39 12.98 6.86
C ARG A 45 5.99 13.31 6.33
N MET A 46 4.97 12.95 7.10
CA MET A 46 3.58 13.15 6.74
C MET A 46 2.99 14.45 7.32
N ASP A 47 3.74 15.21 8.11
CA ASP A 47 3.22 16.38 8.84
C ASP A 47 2.63 17.44 7.91
N ALA A 48 3.20 17.59 6.70
CA ALA A 48 2.68 18.51 5.70
C ALA A 48 1.26 18.10 5.22
N LEU A 49 1.07 16.81 4.95
CA LEU A 49 -0.21 16.24 4.53
C LEU A 49 -1.24 16.33 5.65
N VAL A 50 -0.83 16.09 6.89
CA VAL A 50 -1.70 16.25 8.07
C VAL A 50 -2.18 17.69 8.20
N ARG A 51 -1.29 18.68 8.09
CA ARG A 51 -1.67 20.10 8.15
C ARG A 51 -2.63 20.50 7.03
N GLU A 52 -2.40 20.00 5.82
CA GLU A 52 -3.28 20.25 4.67
C GLU A 52 -4.67 19.66 4.91
N ALA A 53 -4.74 18.40 5.33
CA ALA A 53 -6.00 17.73 5.63
C ALA A 53 -6.77 18.41 6.77
N GLU A 54 -6.08 18.82 7.85
CA GLU A 54 -6.68 19.58 8.94
C GLU A 54 -7.20 20.95 8.48
N GLN A 55 -6.49 21.61 7.56
CA GLN A 55 -6.93 22.89 7.01
C GLN A 55 -8.19 22.72 6.17
N ALA A 56 -8.21 21.75 5.25
CA ALA A 56 -9.40 21.44 4.46
C ALA A 56 -10.61 21.09 5.34
N TYR A 57 -10.39 20.34 6.42
CA TYR A 57 -11.45 20.03 7.39
C TYR A 57 -11.98 21.27 8.12
N ARG A 58 -11.10 22.20 8.51
CA ARG A 58 -11.50 23.46 9.13
C ARG A 58 -12.25 24.39 8.17
N ASP A 59 -11.91 24.33 6.89
CA ASP A 59 -12.47 25.19 5.85
C ASP A 59 -13.74 24.61 5.20
N ASP A 60 -14.21 23.44 5.66
CA ASP A 60 -15.33 22.69 5.07
C ASP A 60 -15.12 22.34 3.56
N ASP A 61 -13.86 22.21 3.15
CA ASP A 61 -13.42 21.89 1.79
C ASP A 61 -12.98 20.41 1.67
N CYS A 62 -13.48 19.55 2.55
CA CYS A 62 -13.25 18.11 2.43
C CYS A 62 -14.06 17.54 1.26
N LEU A 63 -13.40 16.78 0.39
CA LEU A 63 -14.10 16.00 -0.63
C LEU A 63 -14.96 14.91 0.04
N PRO A 64 -16.19 14.67 -0.44
CA PRO A 64 -16.99 13.57 0.05
C PRO A 64 -16.32 12.25 -0.29
N PHE A 65 -16.41 11.28 0.63
CA PHE A 65 -15.97 9.92 0.36
C PHE A 65 -16.85 9.32 -0.76
N PRO A 66 -16.27 8.70 -1.81
CA PRO A 66 -17.02 8.13 -2.92
C PRO A 66 -17.99 7.01 -2.51
#